data_AF-A0A062FYY0-F1
#
_entry.id   AF-A0A062FYY0-F1
#
_cell.length_a   1.000
_cell.length_b   1.000
_cell.length_c   1.000
_cell.angle_alpha   90.00
_cell.angle_beta   90.00
_cell.angle_gamma   90.00
#
_symmetry.space_group_name_H-M   'P 1'
#
loop_
_entity.id
_entity.type
_entity.pdbx_description
1 polymer ?
#
loop_
_entity_poly.entity_id
_entity_poly.type
_entity_poly.pdbx_seq_one_letter_code
_entity_poly.pdbx_strand_id
1 'polypeptide(L)'
;MYYSLLSIALGSVLGAWLRWFLGLKLNPIYPQIPLGTVTVNLVGGFIIGFAVAYFAQSDLSPNYKLFVITGFCGALTTFSTFSIEIVTLLQSGKLGMAILGISIHLDRR
;
A
#
# COMPACT_ATOMS: atom_id res chain seq x y z
N MET A 1 -23.04 -12.43 0.16
CA MET A 1 -21.78 -13.15 -0.13
C MET A 1 -21.19 -12.77 -1.49
N TYR A 2 -21.89 -12.99 -2.61
CA TYR A 2 -21.36 -12.67 -3.96
C TYR A 2 -21.00 -11.18 -4.15
N TYR A 3 -21.85 -10.26 -3.71
CA TYR A 3 -21.56 -8.81 -3.78
C TYR A 3 -20.28 -8.43 -3.03
N SER A 4 -20.04 -9.04 -1.87
CA SER A 4 -18.85 -8.78 -1.06
C SER A 4 -17.59 -9.27 -1.75
N LEU A 5 -17.62 -10.46 -2.37
CA LEU A 5 -16.50 -10.96 -3.18
C LEU A 5 -16.23 -10.06 -4.38
N LEU A 6 -17.28 -9.60 -5.07
CA LEU A 6 -17.14 -8.69 -6.22
C LEU A 6 -16.55 -7.34 -5.80
N SER A 7 -16.99 -6.78 -4.68
CA SER A 7 -16.43 -5.55 -4.12
C SER A 7 -14.95 -5.68 -3.80
N ILE A 8 -14.53 -6.77 -3.16
CA ILE A 8 -13.11 -7.03 -2.89
C ILE A 8 -12.34 -7.15 -4.21
N ALA A 9 -12.82 -7.97 -5.14
CA ALA A 9 -12.14 -8.22 -6.41
C ALA A 9 -11.92 -6.94 -7.24
N LEU A 10 -12.97 -6.11 -7.39
CA LEU A 10 -12.87 -4.87 -8.14
C LEU A 10 -11.90 -3.88 -7.47
N GLY A 11 -11.97 -3.73 -6.14
CA GLY A 11 -11.03 -2.91 -5.40
C GLY A 11 -9.59 -3.40 -5.60
N SER A 12 -9.37 -4.71 -5.44
CA SER A 12 -8.05 -5.33 -5.56
C SER A 12 -7.41 -5.13 -6.94
N VAL A 13 -8.19 -5.27 -8.02
CA VAL A 13 -7.69 -5.06 -9.39
C VAL A 13 -7.20 -3.63 -9.56
N LEU A 14 -8.00 -2.64 -9.13
CA LEU A 14 -7.65 -1.23 -9.24
C LEU A 14 -6.42 -0.88 -8.39
N GLY A 15 -6.36 -1.38 -7.15
CA GLY A 15 -5.22 -1.17 -6.25
C GLY A 15 -3.93 -1.76 -6.81
N ALA A 16 -3.99 -2.99 -7.31
CA ALA A 16 -2.84 -3.68 -7.91
C ALA A 16 -2.34 -2.98 -9.17
N TRP A 17 -3.24 -2.55 -10.06
CA TRP A 17 -2.87 -1.81 -11.28
C TRP A 17 -2.22 -0.47 -10.96
N LEU A 18 -2.77 0.28 -10.01
CA LEU A 18 -2.18 1.55 -9.59
C LEU A 18 -0.80 1.34 -8.96
N ARG A 19 -0.65 0.34 -8.08
CA ARG A 19 0.66 -0.01 -7.50
C ARG A 19 1.67 -0.37 -8.58
N TRP A 20 1.29 -1.20 -9.54
CA TRP A 20 2.16 -1.58 -10.65
C TRP A 20 2.57 -0.36 -11.47
N PHE A 21 1.63 0.49 -11.85
CA PHE A 21 1.90 1.69 -12.63
C PHE A 21 2.83 2.67 -11.91
N LEU A 22 2.56 2.95 -10.63
CA LEU A 22 3.42 3.82 -9.81
C LEU A 22 4.80 3.20 -9.59
N GLY A 23 4.88 1.88 -9.40
CA GLY A 23 6.14 1.15 -9.33
C GLY A 23 6.99 1.34 -10.60
N LEU A 24 6.38 1.22 -11.78
CA LEU A 24 7.07 1.43 -13.06
C LEU A 24 7.58 2.87 -13.23
N LYS A 25 6.80 3.86 -12.82
CA LYS A 25 7.13 5.28 -13.04
C LYS A 25 8.10 5.84 -12.01
N LEU A 26 7.96 5.44 -10.74
CA LEU A 26 8.62 6.13 -9.63
C LEU A 26 9.79 5.33 -9.02
N ASN A 27 9.75 3.99 -9.03
CA ASN A 27 10.85 3.20 -8.46
C ASN A 27 12.20 3.43 -9.17
N PRO A 28 12.28 3.60 -10.50
CA PRO A 28 13.54 3.85 -11.17
C PRO A 28 14.19 5.21 -10.86
N ILE A 29 13.41 6.20 -10.37
CA ILE A 29 13.90 7.56 -10.11
C ILE A 29 14.97 7.53 -9.01
N TYR A 30 14.76 6.72 -7.97
CA TYR A 30 15.69 6.60 -6.86
C TYR A 30 15.81 5.14 -6.39
N PRO A 31 16.69 4.33 -7.00
CA PRO A 31 16.73 2.88 -6.77
C PRO A 31 17.02 2.45 -5.32
N GLN A 32 17.61 3.32 -4.51
CA GLN A 32 17.92 3.03 -3.11
C GLN A 32 16.70 3.13 -2.19
N ILE A 33 15.70 3.93 -2.57
CA ILE A 33 14.43 4.07 -1.86
C ILE A 33 13.34 4.15 -2.94
N PRO A 34 12.79 2.99 -3.35
CA PRO A 34 11.83 2.92 -4.45
C PRO A 34 10.58 3.78 -4.16
N LEU A 35 10.50 4.94 -4.80
CA LEU A 35 9.51 5.97 -4.47
C LEU A 35 8.08 5.53 -4.78
N GLY A 36 7.89 4.62 -5.74
CA GLY A 36 6.58 4.03 -6.02
C GLY A 36 6.09 3.18 -4.85
N THR A 37 6.94 2.32 -4.29
CA THR A 37 6.64 1.50 -3.11
C THR A 37 6.32 2.38 -1.88
N VAL A 38 7.11 3.42 -1.64
CA VAL A 38 6.84 4.42 -0.59
C VAL A 38 5.48 5.09 -0.80
N THR A 39 5.22 5.58 -2.02
CA THR A 39 4.00 6.32 -2.35
C THR A 39 2.76 5.47 -2.11
N VAL A 40 2.73 4.23 -2.61
CA VAL A 40 1.54 3.38 -2.49
C VAL A 40 1.26 2.99 -1.05
N ASN A 41 2.30 2.78 -0.24
CA ASN A 41 2.16 2.44 1.18
C ASN A 41 1.67 3.62 2.01
N LEU A 42 2.24 4.82 1.83
CA LEU A 42 1.80 6.03 2.54
C LEU A 42 0.39 6.46 2.12
N VAL A 43 0.10 6.50 0.82
CA VAL A 43 -1.22 6.85 0.30
C VAL A 43 -2.25 5.81 0.74
N GLY A 44 -1.93 4.52 0.66
CA GLY A 44 -2.82 3.45 1.13
C GLY A 44 -3.09 3.55 2.63
N GLY A 45 -2.07 3.79 3.46
CA GLY A 45 -2.23 4.01 4.90
C GLY A 45 -3.12 5.22 5.21
N PHE A 46 -2.92 6.34 4.52
CA PHE A 46 -3.77 7.53 4.66
C PHE A 46 -5.23 7.24 4.28
N ILE A 47 -5.47 6.56 3.15
CA ILE A 47 -6.83 6.20 2.71
C ILE A 47 -7.48 5.26 3.73
N ILE A 48 -6.76 4.27 4.27
CA ILE A 48 -7.30 3.39 5.32
C ILE A 48 -7.69 4.20 6.56
N GLY A 49 -6.81 5.09 7.04
CA GLY A 49 -7.10 5.92 8.21
C GLY A 49 -8.36 6.76 8.04
N PHE A 50 -8.50 7.45 6.91
CA PHE A 50 -9.70 8.22 6.57
C PHE A 50 -10.93 7.31 6.42
N ALA A 51 -10.81 6.19 5.70
CA ALA A 51 -11.91 5.27 5.44
C ALA A 51 -12.44 4.65 6.73
N VAL A 52 -11.57 4.27 7.68
CA VAL A 52 -12.00 3.75 8.98
C VAL A 52 -12.82 4.78 9.74
N ALA A 53 -12.35 6.03 9.80
CA ALA A 53 -13.07 7.11 10.48
C ALA A 53 -14.43 7.43 9.81
N TYR A 54 -14.47 7.46 8.48
CA TYR A 54 -15.68 7.74 7.71
C TYR A 54 -16.71 6.60 7.81
N PHE A 55 -16.28 5.35 7.66
CA PHE A 55 -17.19 4.20 7.74
C PHE A 55 -17.68 3.91 9.17
N ALA A 56 -17.01 4.42 10.20
CA ALA A 56 -17.50 4.31 11.58
C ALA A 56 -18.80 5.10 11.82
N GLN A 57 -19.09 6.12 11.01
CA GLN A 57 -20.22 7.05 11.19
C GLN A 57 -21.22 7.02 10.03
N SER A 58 -21.04 6.15 9.03
CA SER A 58 -21.90 6.12 7.85
C SER A 58 -22.83 4.90 7.82
N ASP A 59 -24.02 5.11 7.28
CA ASP A 59 -25.03 4.06 7.02
C ASP A 59 -24.82 3.34 5.68
N LEU A 60 -23.63 3.46 5.08
CA LEU A 60 -23.31 2.84 3.81
C LEU A 60 -23.23 1.32 3.92
N SER A 61 -23.52 0.63 2.81
CA SER A 61 -23.37 -0.82 2.74
C SER A 61 -21.95 -1.27 3.14
N PRO A 62 -21.79 -2.34 3.95
CA PRO A 62 -20.48 -2.89 4.31
C PRO A 62 -19.60 -3.26 3.11
N ASN A 63 -20.20 -3.47 1.93
CA ASN A 63 -19.50 -3.75 0.69
C ASN A 63 -18.59 -2.60 0.24
N TYR A 64 -18.92 -1.34 0.55
CA TYR A 64 -18.03 -0.20 0.26
C TYR A 64 -16.77 -0.24 1.11
N LYS A 65 -16.90 -0.61 2.39
CA LYS A 65 -15.75 -0.81 3.28
C LYS A 65 -14.85 -1.94 2.77
N LEU A 66 -15.43 -3.05 2.32
CA LEU A 66 -14.70 -4.15 1.71
C LEU A 66 -13.99 -3.74 0.40
N PHE A 67 -14.65 -2.97 -0.46
CA PHE A 67 -14.05 -2.45 -1.68
C PHE A 67 -12.83 -1.56 -1.38
N VAL A 68 -12.98 -0.58 -0.49
CA VAL A 68 -11.94 0.44 -0.22
C VAL A 68 -10.80 -0.15 0.61
N ILE A 69 -11.11 -0.76 1.75
CA ILE A 69 -10.09 -1.18 2.72
C ILE A 69 -9.48 -2.52 2.31
N THR A 70 -10.32 -3.56 2.19
CA THR A 70 -9.83 -4.92 1.93
C THR A 70 -9.37 -5.10 0.48
N GLY A 71 -10.11 -4.56 -0.48
CA GLY A 71 -9.79 -4.65 -1.89
C GLY A 71 -8.70 -3.66 -2.30
N PHE A 72 -9.08 -2.40 -2.47
CA PHE A 72 -8.22 -1.37 -3.04
C PHE A 72 -6.96 -1.12 -2.21
N CYS A 73 -7.08 -0.75 -0.94
CA CYS A 73 -5.91 -0.47 -0.11
C CYS A 73 -5.09 -1.74 0.16
N GLY A 74 -5.75 -2.88 0.36
CA GLY A 74 -5.09 -4.17 0.53
C GLY A 74 -4.20 -4.56 -0.65
N ALA A 75 -4.61 -4.27 -1.89
CA ALA A 75 -3.81 -4.57 -3.09
C ALA A 75 -2.86 -3.42 -3.51
N LEU A 76 -3.20 -2.18 -3.16
CA LEU A 76 -2.38 -0.99 -3.39
C LEU A 76 -1.13 -0.99 -2.50
N THR A 77 -1.28 -1.34 -1.23
CA THR A 77 -0.15 -1.44 -0.29
C THR A 77 0.59 -2.75 -0.47
N THR A 78 1.85 -2.81 -0.05
CA THR A 78 2.68 -4.01 -0.14
C THR A 78 3.76 -4.05 0.95
N PHE A 79 3.70 -5.09 1.79
CA PHE A 79 4.77 -5.41 2.73
C PHE A 79 5.85 -6.30 2.09
N SER A 80 5.48 -7.17 1.16
CA SER A 80 6.41 -8.12 0.53
C SER A 80 7.42 -7.43 -0.37
N THR A 81 7.00 -6.46 -1.19
CA THR A 81 7.90 -5.67 -2.03
C THR A 81 8.86 -4.84 -1.18
N PHE A 82 8.33 -4.14 -0.18
CA PHE A 82 9.13 -3.41 0.82
C PHE A 82 10.18 -4.31 1.49
N SER A 83 9.78 -5.52 1.91
CA SER A 83 10.69 -6.46 2.58
C SER A 83 11.87 -6.86 1.68
N ILE A 84 11.62 -7.13 0.40
CA ILE A 84 12.68 -7.45 -0.57
C ILE A 84 13.62 -6.26 -0.76
N GLU A 85 13.09 -5.04 -0.86
CA GLU A 85 13.88 -3.81 -0.99
C GLU A 85 14.82 -3.63 0.21
N ILE A 86 14.31 -3.80 1.44
CA ILE A 86 15.12 -3.71 2.66
C ILE A 86 16.17 -4.82 2.73
N VAL A 87 15.79 -6.08 2.46
CA VAL A 87 16.74 -7.20 2.45
C VAL A 87 17.85 -6.97 1.42
N THR A 88 17.52 -6.44 0.25
CA THR A 88 18.51 -6.12 -0.79
C THR A 88 19.51 -5.05 -0.32
N LEU A 89 19.05 -4.01 0.38
CA LEU A 89 19.92 -2.99 0.97
C LEU A 89 20.83 -3.59 2.05
N LEU A 90 20.29 -4.45 2.92
CA LEU A 90 21.06 -5.13 3.97
C LEU A 90 22.14 -6.05 3.38
N GLN A 91 21.78 -6.85 2.37
CA GLN A 91 22.73 -7.72 1.64
C GLN A 91 23.82 -6.91 0.92
N SER A 92 23.51 -5.69 0.50
CA SER A 92 24.46 -4.77 -0.13
C SER A 92 25.32 -3.98 0.88
N GLY A 93 25.22 -4.26 2.18
CA GLY A 93 25.94 -3.54 3.23
C GLY A 93 25.45 -2.11 3.49
N LYS A 94 24.32 -1.71 2.91
CA LYS A 94 23.76 -0.34 2.96
C LYS A 94 22.85 -0.15 4.18
N LEU A 95 23.38 -0.36 5.38
CA LEU A 95 22.60 -0.34 6.63
C LEU A 95 21.84 0.97 6.84
N GLY A 96 22.48 2.12 6.61
CA GLY A 96 21.85 3.43 6.79
C GLY A 96 20.62 3.64 5.90
N MET A 97 20.68 3.17 4.65
CA MET A 97 19.56 3.25 3.71
C MET A 97 18.45 2.27 4.08
N ALA A 98 18.80 1.07 4.58
CA ALA A 98 17.81 0.11 5.07
C ALA A 98 17.02 0.69 6.26
N ILE A 99 17.71 1.29 7.25
CA ILE A 99 17.08 1.93 8.41
C ILE A 99 16.18 3.10 7.98
N LEU A 100 16.67 3.93 7.05
CA LEU A 100 15.87 5.02 6.50
C LEU A 100 14.61 4.51 5.79
N GLY A 101 14.75 3.49 4.93
CA GLY A 101 13.63 2.88 4.23
C GLY A 101 12.57 2.28 5.17
N ILE A 102 13.01 1.61 6.25
CA ILE A 102 12.14 1.12 7.32
C ILE A 102 11.40 2.27 8.00
N SER A 103 12.12 3.33 8.36
CA SER A 103 11.57 4.47 9.10
C SER A 103 10.54 5.25 8.29
N ILE A 104 10.72 5.36 6.97
CA ILE A 104 9.77 6.03 6.07
C ILE A 104 8.48 5.22 5.95
N HIS A 105 8.57 3.88 5.92
CA HIS A 105 7.40 3.01 5.71
C HIS A 105 6.59 2.75 6.97
N LEU A 106 7.25 2.70 8.13
CA LEU A 106 6.58 2.46 9.40
C LEU A 106 6.08 3.77 10.00
N ASP A 107 4.83 4.12 9.73
CA ASP A 107 4.13 5.16 10.49
C ASP A 107 3.67 4.58 11.86
N ARG A 108 3.96 5.29 12.96
CA ARG A 108 3.78 4.81 14.36
C ARG A 108 2.35 5.03 14.90
N ARG A 109 1.32 4.98 14.07
CA ARG A 109 -0.07 5.18 14.52
C ARG A 109 -0.79 3.86 14.78
#